data_AF-A0A1Q7FV45-F1
#
_entry.id   AF-A0A1Q7FV45-F1
#
_cell.length_a   1.000
_cell.length_b   1.000
_cell.length_c   1.000
_cell.angle_alpha   90.00
_cell.angle_beta   90.00
_cell.angle_gamma   90.00
#
_symmetry.space_group_name_H-M   'P 1'
#
loop_
_entity.id
_entity.type
_entity.pdbx_description
1 polymer ?
#
loop_
_entity_poly.entity_id
_entity_poly.type
_entity_poly.pdbx_seq_one_letter_code
_entity_poly.pdbx_strand_id
1 'polypeptide(L)'
;MVILRMIHILSSVVWAGAVFFLTAVLQPAIAGGGPEAGRFMQRLASQSRFRLVMAIAPMLTVLSGLVLYGRVSAGFQNAWITSGAGLSLTVGALATLLTFVVFGVFQRPVAARLQVLGGEVQRSGGSPTGAQAAEMQVLQRRMRQTMWWATLLFDRHCPGDVRRAVHPTLRISISPTSSG
;
A
#
# COMPACT_ATOMS: atom_id res chain seq x y z
N MET A 1 -10.99 -0.33 -29.45
CA MET A 1 -11.47 -0.82 -28.14
C MET A 1 -10.64 -1.96 -27.58
N VAL A 2 -10.21 -2.93 -28.40
CA VAL A 2 -9.44 -4.12 -27.94
C VAL A 2 -8.09 -3.75 -27.31
N ILE A 3 -7.26 -2.96 -27.99
CA ILE A 3 -5.92 -2.58 -27.49
C ILE A 3 -5.99 -1.87 -26.14
N LEU A 4 -6.89 -0.88 -26.01
CA LEU A 4 -7.09 -0.14 -24.76
C LEU A 4 -7.50 -1.07 -23.61
N ARG A 5 -8.37 -2.05 -23.89
CA ARG A 5 -8.78 -3.08 -22.93
C ARG A 5 -7.61 -3.97 -22.52
N MET A 6 -6.77 -4.40 -23.47
CA MET A 6 -5.58 -5.19 -23.16
C MET A 6 -4.62 -4.42 -22.25
N ILE A 7 -4.34 -3.15 -22.57
CA ILE A 7 -3.49 -2.28 -21.74
C ILE A 7 -4.06 -2.17 -20.33
N HIS A 8 -5.36 -1.90 -20.21
CA HIS A 8 -6.02 -1.76 -18.91
C HIS A 8 -5.91 -3.03 -18.06
N ILE A 9 -6.28 -4.19 -18.62
CA ILE A 9 -6.32 -5.46 -17.90
C ILE A 9 -4.91 -5.91 -17.53
N LEU A 10 -3.96 -5.88 -18.46
CA LEU A 10 -2.60 -6.33 -18.19
C LEU A 10 -1.92 -5.42 -17.15
N SER A 11 -2.09 -4.10 -17.27
CA SER A 11 -1.53 -3.16 -16.30
C SER A 11 -2.18 -3.31 -14.92
N SER A 12 -3.50 -3.55 -14.86
CA SER A 12 -4.22 -3.69 -13.59
C SER A 12 -3.83 -4.97 -12.87
N VAL A 13 -3.73 -6.09 -13.59
CA VAL A 13 -3.29 -7.38 -13.03
C VAL A 13 -1.87 -7.28 -12.50
N VAL A 14 -0.95 -6.71 -13.27
CA VAL A 14 0.45 -6.53 -12.84
C VAL A 14 0.52 -5.63 -11.60
N TRP A 15 -0.18 -4.51 -11.59
CA TRP A 15 -0.17 -3.57 -10.47
C TRP A 15 -0.82 -4.17 -9.21
N ALA A 16 -2.04 -4.68 -9.32
CA ALA A 16 -2.77 -5.27 -8.19
C ALA A 16 -2.05 -6.50 -7.64
N GLY A 17 -1.53 -7.37 -8.52
CA GLY A 17 -0.75 -8.54 -8.14
C GLY A 17 0.54 -8.16 -7.41
N ALA A 18 1.26 -7.13 -7.86
CA ALA A 18 2.44 -6.63 -7.18
C ALA A 18 2.11 -6.05 -5.80
N VAL A 19 1.03 -5.28 -5.67
CA VAL A 19 0.56 -4.76 -4.37
C VAL A 19 0.23 -5.92 -3.43
N PHE A 20 -0.55 -6.90 -3.89
CA PHE A 20 -0.91 -8.07 -3.11
C PHE A 20 0.32 -8.88 -2.68
N PHE A 21 1.24 -9.16 -3.59
CA PHE A 21 2.48 -9.87 -3.27
C PHE A 21 3.30 -9.12 -2.21
N LEU A 22 3.46 -7.80 -2.35
CA LEU A 22 4.18 -7.00 -1.38
C LEU A 22 3.55 -7.05 0.01
N THR A 23 2.23 -6.90 0.11
CA THR A 23 1.55 -6.70 1.40
C THR A 23 1.18 -8.02 2.07
N ALA A 24 0.74 -9.02 1.31
CA ALA A 24 0.26 -10.28 1.85
C ALA A 24 1.37 -11.33 1.99
N VAL A 25 2.44 -11.25 1.17
CA VAL A 25 3.49 -12.29 1.13
C VAL A 25 4.83 -11.73 1.60
N LEU A 26 5.35 -10.72 0.92
CA LEU A 26 6.72 -10.27 1.16
C LEU A 26 6.87 -9.55 2.51
N GLN A 27 6.01 -8.59 2.82
CA GLN A 27 6.08 -7.83 4.07
C GLN A 27 6.02 -8.72 5.32
N PRO A 28 5.08 -9.69 5.45
CA PRO A 28 5.07 -10.63 6.56
C PRO A 28 6.32 -11.50 6.60
N ALA A 29 6.81 -11.98 5.45
CA ALA A 29 7.98 -12.86 5.39
C ALA A 29 9.28 -12.19 5.88
N ILE A 30 9.39 -10.86 5.71
CA ILE A 30 10.56 -10.09 6.17
C ILE A 30 10.30 -9.37 7.49
N ALA A 31 9.11 -9.50 8.07
CA ALA A 31 8.76 -8.87 9.34
C ALA A 31 9.65 -9.45 10.45
N GLY A 32 10.47 -8.59 11.07
CA GLY A 32 11.45 -9.02 12.08
C GLY A 32 12.83 -9.36 11.53
N GLY A 33 13.07 -9.28 10.22
CA GLY A 33 14.36 -9.55 9.57
C GLY A 33 15.46 -8.50 9.82
N GLY A 34 15.30 -7.62 10.81
CA GLY A 34 16.29 -6.62 11.20
C GLY A 34 16.66 -5.61 10.10
N PRO A 35 17.85 -4.97 10.20
CA PRO A 35 18.30 -3.94 9.26
C PRO A 35 18.45 -4.42 7.81
N GLU A 36 18.79 -5.69 7.60
CA GLU A 36 18.99 -6.26 6.25
C GLU A 36 17.68 -6.34 5.46
N ALA A 37 16.56 -6.69 6.10
CA ALA A 37 15.24 -6.63 5.48
C ALA A 37 14.89 -5.21 5.01
N GLY A 38 15.24 -4.20 5.80
CA GLY A 38 15.08 -2.78 5.45
C GLY A 38 15.90 -2.39 4.22
N ARG A 39 17.18 -2.80 4.17
CA ARG A 39 18.07 -2.55 3.01
C ARG A 39 17.57 -3.23 1.74
N PHE A 40 17.08 -4.46 1.85
CA PHE A 40 16.47 -5.17 0.71
C PHE A 40 15.26 -4.43 0.16
N MET A 41 14.32 -4.03 1.04
CA MET A 41 13.14 -3.25 0.64
C MET A 41 13.51 -1.90 0.03
N GLN A 42 14.54 -1.24 0.56
CA GLN A 42 15.04 0.01 0.00
C GLN A 42 15.59 -0.19 -1.42
N ARG A 43 16.40 -1.23 -1.67
CA ARG A 43 16.91 -1.56 -3.02
C ARG A 43 15.78 -1.93 -3.97
N LEU A 44 14.80 -2.72 -3.51
CA LEU A 44 13.62 -3.07 -4.29
C LEU A 44 12.84 -1.81 -4.69
N ALA A 45 12.62 -0.88 -3.75
CA ALA A 45 11.87 0.35 -3.98
C ALA A 45 12.66 1.45 -4.72
N SER A 46 13.99 1.41 -4.75
CA SER A 46 14.83 2.53 -5.22
C SER A 46 15.89 2.18 -6.28
N GLN A 47 16.08 0.92 -6.64
CA GLN A 47 17.08 0.51 -7.63
C GLN A 47 16.58 -0.54 -8.61
N SER A 48 15.50 -1.25 -8.30
CA SER A 48 15.02 -2.33 -9.15
C SER A 48 14.02 -1.88 -10.23
N ARG A 49 13.79 -2.76 -11.21
CA ARG A 49 12.72 -2.61 -12.22
C ARG A 49 11.33 -2.51 -11.58
N PHE A 50 11.16 -3.06 -10.36
CA PHE A 50 9.92 -2.97 -9.59
C PHE A 50 9.47 -1.53 -9.39
N ARG A 51 10.40 -0.60 -9.14
CA ARG A 51 10.10 0.82 -8.98
C ARG A 51 9.53 1.46 -10.26
N LEU A 52 10.00 1.06 -11.44
CA LEU A 52 9.44 1.52 -12.71
C LEU A 52 8.06 0.92 -12.95
N VAL A 53 7.89 -0.38 -12.72
CA VAL A 53 6.60 -1.07 -12.86
C VAL A 53 5.55 -0.44 -11.95
N MET A 54 5.87 -0.20 -10.68
CA MET A 54 4.98 0.42 -9.71
C MET A 54 4.72 1.91 -9.94
N ALA A 55 5.53 2.59 -10.77
CA ALA A 55 5.26 3.96 -11.20
C ALA A 55 4.34 4.02 -12.43
N ILE A 56 4.56 3.13 -13.41
CA ILE A 56 3.91 3.20 -14.73
C ILE A 56 2.60 2.40 -14.76
N ALA A 57 2.57 1.19 -14.23
CA ALA A 57 1.41 0.30 -14.29
C ALA A 57 0.12 0.91 -13.69
N PRO A 58 0.12 1.57 -12.50
CA PRO A 58 -1.07 2.23 -11.99
C PRO A 58 -1.54 3.39 -12.88
N MET A 59 -0.61 4.17 -13.47
CA MET A 59 -0.98 5.24 -14.38
C MET A 59 -1.66 4.69 -15.64
N LEU A 60 -1.08 3.66 -16.25
CA LEU A 60 -1.68 3.00 -17.41
C LEU A 60 -3.07 2.43 -17.07
N THR A 61 -3.22 1.80 -15.90
CA THR A 61 -4.49 1.26 -15.43
C THR A 61 -5.57 2.33 -15.33
N VAL A 62 -5.28 3.44 -14.63
CA VAL A 62 -6.25 4.52 -14.40
C VAL A 62 -6.59 5.23 -15.70
N LEU A 63 -5.59 5.64 -16.49
CA LEU A 63 -5.80 6.39 -17.73
C LEU A 63 -6.57 5.57 -18.76
N SER A 64 -6.16 4.31 -18.98
CA SER A 64 -6.87 3.44 -19.91
C SER A 64 -8.29 3.13 -19.43
N GLY A 65 -8.50 2.97 -18.12
CA GLY A 65 -9.80 2.75 -17.51
C GLY A 65 -10.75 3.93 -17.69
N LEU A 66 -10.27 5.16 -17.49
CA LEU A 66 -11.05 6.38 -17.72
C LEU A 66 -11.49 6.50 -19.18
N VAL A 67 -10.57 6.26 -20.12
CA VAL A 67 -10.90 6.31 -21.55
C VAL A 67 -11.88 5.21 -21.94
N LEU A 68 -11.71 4.00 -21.40
CA LEU A 68 -12.62 2.87 -21.65
C LEU A 68 -14.02 3.18 -21.11
N TYR A 69 -14.10 3.70 -19.87
CA TYR A 69 -15.35 4.08 -19.23
C TYR A 69 -16.08 5.17 -20.01
N GLY A 70 -15.38 6.23 -20.44
CA GLY A 70 -15.97 7.30 -21.25
C GLY A 70 -16.54 6.80 -22.58
N ARG A 71 -15.88 5.82 -23.22
CA ARG A 71 -16.38 5.23 -24.47
C ARG A 71 -17.56 4.28 -24.28
N VAL A 72 -17.55 3.44 -23.24
CA VAL A 72 -18.65 2.50 -22.97
C VAL A 72 -19.90 3.23 -22.46
N SER A 73 -19.73 4.31 -21.71
CA SER A 73 -20.82 5.17 -21.25
C SER A 73 -21.33 6.16 -22.30
N ALA A 74 -20.85 6.07 -23.55
CA ALA A 74 -21.17 6.98 -24.65
C ALA A 74 -21.01 8.48 -24.26
N GLY A 75 -19.96 8.80 -23.50
CA GLY A 75 -19.68 10.15 -23.02
C GLY A 75 -20.30 10.45 -21.65
N PHE A 76 -20.25 9.51 -20.71
CA PHE A 76 -20.77 9.68 -19.34
C PHE A 76 -22.29 9.92 -19.27
N GLN A 77 -23.06 9.25 -20.15
CA GLN A 77 -24.51 9.40 -20.15
C GLN A 77 -25.13 8.83 -18.88
N ASN A 78 -25.92 9.67 -18.19
CA ASN A 78 -26.53 9.31 -16.91
C ASN A 78 -27.38 8.02 -17.01
N ALA A 79 -28.16 7.87 -18.10
CA ALA A 79 -28.99 6.69 -18.33
C ALA A 79 -28.20 5.37 -18.40
N TRP A 80 -26.96 5.42 -18.90
CA TRP A 80 -26.09 4.24 -18.92
C TRP A 80 -25.44 4.03 -17.54
N ILE A 81 -25.00 5.10 -16.88
CA ILE A 81 -24.36 5.06 -15.56
C ILE A 81 -25.30 4.47 -14.49
N THR A 82 -26.58 4.81 -14.54
CA THR A 82 -27.59 4.30 -13.61
C THR A 82 -28.13 2.91 -13.98
N SER A 83 -27.70 2.33 -15.11
CA SER A 83 -27.99 0.93 -15.43
C SER A 83 -27.24 -0.03 -14.49
N GLY A 84 -27.69 -1.28 -14.37
CA GLY A 84 -27.03 -2.26 -13.49
C GLY A 84 -25.53 -2.45 -13.78
N ALA A 85 -25.16 -2.58 -15.06
CA ALA A 85 -23.76 -2.70 -15.47
C ALA A 85 -22.99 -1.38 -15.27
N GLY A 86 -23.60 -0.25 -15.64
CA GLY A 86 -23.00 1.07 -15.46
C GLY A 86 -22.66 1.36 -14.01
N LEU A 87 -23.56 1.02 -13.08
CA LEU A 87 -23.36 1.27 -11.65
C LEU A 87 -22.14 0.50 -11.11
N SER A 88 -22.03 -0.79 -11.42
CA SER A 88 -20.87 -1.61 -10.99
C SER A 88 -19.54 -1.05 -11.50
N LEU A 89 -19.50 -0.61 -12.77
CA LEU A 89 -18.29 -0.05 -13.37
C LEU A 89 -17.96 1.33 -12.79
N THR A 90 -18.99 2.13 -12.48
CA THR A 90 -18.83 3.44 -11.85
C THR A 90 -18.24 3.30 -10.46
N VAL A 91 -18.78 2.40 -9.64
CA VAL A 91 -18.27 2.15 -8.28
C VAL A 91 -16.83 1.67 -8.33
N GLY A 92 -16.50 0.73 -9.21
CA GLY A 92 -15.12 0.26 -9.40
C GLY A 92 -14.17 1.36 -9.86
N ALA A 93 -14.61 2.21 -10.80
CA ALA A 93 -13.83 3.34 -11.30
C ALA A 93 -13.56 4.37 -10.19
N LEU A 94 -14.58 4.72 -9.41
CA LEU A 94 -14.45 5.65 -8.28
C LEU A 94 -13.55 5.08 -7.18
N ALA A 95 -13.69 3.81 -6.83
CA ALA A 95 -12.85 3.15 -5.83
C ALA A 95 -11.37 3.12 -6.27
N THR A 96 -11.11 2.82 -7.54
CA THR A 96 -9.76 2.83 -8.11
C THR A 96 -9.18 4.24 -8.15
N LEU A 97 -9.96 5.23 -8.55
CA LEU A 97 -9.54 6.62 -8.60
C LEU A 97 -9.22 7.16 -7.19
N LEU A 98 -10.08 6.86 -6.21
CA LEU A 98 -9.85 7.21 -4.81
C LEU A 98 -8.55 6.58 -4.30
N THR A 99 -8.32 5.30 -4.57
CA THR A 99 -7.08 4.62 -4.22
C THR A 99 -5.88 5.30 -4.87
N PHE A 100 -5.93 5.58 -6.18
CA PHE A 100 -4.84 6.24 -6.88
C PHE A 100 -4.53 7.63 -6.31
N VAL A 101 -5.56 8.42 -5.98
CA VAL A 101 -5.40 9.74 -5.35
C VAL A 101 -4.83 9.61 -3.95
N VAL A 102 -5.35 8.70 -3.12
CA VAL A 102 -4.89 8.55 -1.73
C VAL A 102 -3.40 8.18 -1.69
N PHE A 103 -3.02 7.14 -2.45
CA PHE A 103 -1.64 6.69 -2.52
C PHE A 103 -0.76 7.74 -3.23
N GLY A 104 -1.28 8.39 -4.27
CA GLY A 104 -0.57 9.38 -5.07
C GLY A 104 -0.26 10.68 -4.34
N VAL A 105 -1.23 11.21 -3.59
CA VAL A 105 -1.13 12.54 -2.96
C VAL A 105 -0.60 12.44 -1.53
N PHE A 106 -1.05 11.46 -0.74
CA PHE A 106 -0.67 11.39 0.68
C PHE A 106 0.55 10.52 0.92
N GLN A 107 0.69 9.39 0.21
CA GLN A 107 1.79 8.45 0.48
C GLN A 107 3.09 8.79 -0.28
N ARG A 108 3.01 9.30 -1.51
CA ARG A 108 4.20 9.67 -2.29
C ARG A 108 5.13 10.68 -1.60
N PRO A 109 4.67 11.81 -1.01
CA PRO A 109 5.59 12.76 -0.38
C PRO A 109 6.28 12.15 0.85
N VAL A 110 5.56 11.35 1.64
CA VAL A 110 6.12 10.64 2.80
C VAL A 110 7.17 9.64 2.35
N ALA A 111 6.88 8.84 1.32
CA ALA A 111 7.82 7.88 0.75
C ALA A 111 9.06 8.56 0.14
N ALA A 112 8.88 9.67 -0.57
CA ALA A 112 9.98 10.45 -1.15
C ALA A 112 10.90 11.01 -0.05
N ARG A 113 10.33 11.55 1.03
CA ARG A 113 11.13 12.06 2.16
C ARG A 113 11.92 10.95 2.85
N LEU A 114 11.32 9.79 3.06
CA LEU A 114 12.01 8.60 3.58
C LEU A 114 13.14 8.14 2.67
N GLN A 115 12.99 8.22 1.34
CA GLN A 115 14.06 7.89 0.40
C GLN A 115 15.23 8.87 0.47
N VAL A 116 14.95 10.18 0.59
CA VAL A 116 16.00 11.21 0.74
C VAL A 116 16.77 10.99 2.04
N LEU A 117 16.09 10.85 3.17
CA LEU A 117 16.70 10.55 4.48
C LEU A 117 17.53 9.27 4.44
N GLY A 118 17.00 8.20 3.84
CA GLY A 118 17.75 6.95 3.70
C GLY A 118 19.00 7.10 2.84
N GLY A 119 18.97 7.95 1.82
CA GLY A 119 20.14 8.30 1.01
C GLY A 119 21.18 9.11 1.78
N GLU A 120 20.75 10.07 2.60
CA GLU A 120 21.64 10.84 3.49
C GLU A 120 22.35 9.96 4.51
N VAL A 121 21.61 9.08 5.19
CA VAL A 121 22.16 8.10 6.15
C VAL A 121 23.18 7.19 5.48
N GLN A 122 22.90 6.73 4.27
CA GLN A 122 23.82 5.86 3.52
C GLN A 122 25.11 6.60 3.14
N ARG A 123 25.03 7.90 2.81
CA ARG A 123 26.22 8.74 2.54
C ARG A 123 27.02 9.04 3.80
N SER A 124 26.38 9.14 4.97
CA SER A 124 27.04 9.46 6.25
C SER A 124 27.59 8.24 7.00
N GLY A 125 27.82 7.11 6.32
CA GLY A 125 28.40 5.91 6.94
C GLY A 125 27.39 4.92 7.51
N GLY A 126 26.09 5.08 7.24
CA GLY A 126 25.05 4.10 7.53
C GLY A 126 24.37 4.20 8.90
N SER A 127 24.84 5.09 9.77
CA SER A 127 24.23 5.35 11.08
C SER A 127 23.42 6.65 11.06
N PRO A 128 22.10 6.63 11.31
CA PRO A 128 21.29 7.83 11.41
C PRO A 128 21.69 8.69 12.60
N THR A 129 21.69 10.01 12.44
CA THR A 129 21.73 10.93 13.58
C THR A 129 20.45 10.82 14.41
N GLY A 130 20.46 11.23 15.68
CA GLY A 130 19.27 11.19 16.55
C GLY A 130 18.08 11.95 15.94
N ALA A 131 18.33 13.07 15.27
CA ALA A 131 17.31 13.85 14.55
C ALA A 131 16.75 13.09 13.34
N GLN A 132 17.61 12.47 12.52
CA GLN A 132 17.19 11.67 11.36
C GLN A 132 16.37 10.44 11.78
N ALA A 133 16.75 9.77 12.85
CA ALA A 133 16.01 8.64 13.41
C ALA A 133 14.60 9.07 13.88
N ALA A 134 14.49 10.21 14.56
CA ALA A 134 13.20 10.75 15.00
C ALA A 134 12.30 11.12 13.81
N GLU A 135 12.85 11.76 12.77
CA GLU A 135 12.09 12.11 11.55
C GLU A 135 11.61 10.85 10.81
N MET A 136 12.46 9.84 10.65
CA MET A 136 12.09 8.56 10.03
C MET A 136 10.95 7.86 10.80
N GLN A 137 10.98 7.86 12.13
CA GLN A 137 9.89 7.28 12.93
C GLN A 137 8.55 8.02 12.74
N VAL A 138 8.58 9.36 12.66
CA VAL A 138 7.36 10.16 12.39
C VAL A 138 6.80 9.84 11.01
N LEU A 139 7.65 9.78 9.98
CA LEU A 139 7.24 9.45 8.62
C LEU A 139 6.71 8.01 8.50
N GLN A 140 7.35 7.05 9.17
CA GLN A 140 6.86 5.67 9.25
C GLN A 140 5.50 5.58 9.94
N ARG A 141 5.27 6.34 11.03
CA ARG A 141 3.96 6.42 11.69
C ARG A 141 2.89 6.98 10.76
N ARG A 142 3.19 8.06 10.02
CA ARG A 142 2.27 8.62 9.01
C ARG A 142 1.94 7.60 7.92
N MET A 143 2.94 6.88 7.41
CA MET A 143 2.73 5.86 6.37
C MET A 143 1.86 4.70 6.88
N ARG A 144 2.06 4.26 8.13
CA ARG A 144 1.20 3.26 8.80
C ARG A 144 -0.24 3.76 8.99
N GLN A 145 -0.44 5.04 9.31
CA GLN A 145 -1.78 5.61 9.46
C GLN A 145 -2.54 5.64 8.13
N THR A 146 -1.86 5.89 7.01
CA THR A 146 -2.47 5.79 5.67
C THR A 146 -2.84 4.34 5.35
N MET A 147 -2.00 3.37 5.74
CA MET A 147 -2.27 1.93 5.58
C MET A 147 -3.46 1.45 6.45
N TRP A 148 -3.77 2.16 7.56
CA TRP A 148 -4.85 1.81 8.48
C TRP A 148 -6.25 1.90 7.83
N TRP A 149 -6.42 2.76 6.82
CA TRP A 149 -7.65 2.84 6.02
C TRP A 149 -7.88 1.58 5.18
N ALA A 150 -6.82 0.93 4.69
CA ALA A 150 -6.92 -0.33 3.97
C ALA A 150 -7.24 -1.50 4.92
N THR A 151 -6.69 -1.48 6.13
CA THR A 151 -6.98 -2.53 7.13
C THR A 151 -8.36 -2.41 7.75
N LEU A 152 -8.99 -1.23 7.87
CA LEU A 152 -10.36 -1.15 8.39
C LEU A 152 -11.40 -1.89 7.51
N LEU A 153 -11.09 -2.13 6.22
CA LEU A 153 -11.89 -2.99 5.35
C LEU A 153 -11.61 -4.49 5.57
N PHE A 154 -10.38 -4.87 5.95
CA PHE A 154 -9.98 -6.25 6.21
C PHE A 154 -10.20 -6.71 7.66
N ASP A 155 -10.06 -5.81 8.63
CA ASP A 155 -10.13 -6.09 10.07
C ASP A 155 -11.58 -6.36 10.52
N ARG A 156 -12.57 -5.87 9.77
CA ARG A 156 -13.98 -6.28 9.92
C ARG A 156 -14.26 -7.72 9.48
N HIS A 157 -13.33 -8.36 8.75
CA HIS A 157 -13.46 -9.74 8.24
C HIS A 157 -12.42 -10.71 8.83
N CYS A 158 -11.60 -10.27 9.79
CA CYS A 158 -10.62 -11.15 10.42
C CYS A 158 -11.23 -11.80 11.68
N PRO A 159 -11.47 -13.14 11.70
CA PRO A 159 -11.97 -13.83 12.89
C PRO A 159 -10.97 -13.69 14.04
N GLY A 160 -11.51 -13.45 15.25
CA GLY A 160 -10.76 -13.00 16.45
C GLY A 160 -9.62 -13.90 16.93
N ASP A 161 -9.43 -15.09 16.34
CA ASP A 161 -8.36 -16.01 16.72
C ASP A 161 -6.97 -15.58 16.24
N VAL A 162 -6.84 -14.83 15.15
CA VAL A 162 -5.53 -14.36 14.66
C VAL A 162 -4.94 -13.27 15.58
N ARG A 163 -5.80 -12.45 16.22
CA ARG A 163 -5.34 -11.46 17.22
C ARG A 163 -4.68 -12.09 18.45
N ARG A 164 -5.10 -13.30 18.84
CA ARG A 164 -4.53 -14.02 19.99
C ARG A 164 -3.18 -14.65 19.69
N ALA A 165 -2.90 -15.00 18.43
CA ALA A 165 -1.63 -15.60 18.04
C ALA A 165 -0.45 -14.61 18.01
N VAL A 166 -0.72 -13.30 17.82
CA VAL A 166 0.32 -12.27 17.66
C VAL A 166 0.82 -11.71 19.01
N HIS A 167 0.08 -11.88 20.10
CA HIS A 167 0.50 -11.49 21.45
C HIS A 167 0.33 -12.63 22.46
N PRO A 168 1.24 -13.62 22.51
CA PRO A 168 1.15 -14.71 23.48
C PRO A 168 1.63 -14.32 24.90
N THR A 169 2.22 -13.14 25.11
CA THR A 169 3.04 -12.88 26.30
C THR A 169 2.72 -11.57 27.01
N LEU A 170 1.45 -11.36 27.37
CA LEU A 170 1.13 -10.46 28.48
C LEU A 170 0.05 -11.05 29.39
N ARG A 171 0.40 -12.18 30.03
CA ARG A 171 -0.28 -12.66 31.23
C ARG A 171 0.79 -12.94 32.28
N ILE A 172 1.47 -11.89 32.74
CA ILE A 172 2.21 -11.95 33.99
C ILE A 172 1.16 -12.12 35.08
N SER A 173 1.14 -13.33 35.64
CA SER A 173 0.36 -13.71 36.81
C SER A 173 0.73 -12.78 37.96
N ILE A 174 -0.18 -11.88 38.33
CA ILE A 174 -0.13 -11.20 39.63
C ILE A 174 -0.80 -12.17 40.59
N SER A 175 0.00 -12.91 41.37
CA SER A 175 -0.49 -13.70 42.50
C SER A 175 -0.28 -12.87 43.77
N PRO A 176 -1.34 -12.43 44.48
CA PRO A 176 -1.21 -11.82 45.79
C PRO A 176 -1.45 -12.89 46.87
N THR A 177 -0.41 -13.30 47.58
CA THR A 177 -0.52 -14.07 48.85
C THR A 177 0.73 -13.74 49.68
N SER A 178 0.68 -12.76 50.57
CA SER A 178 0.22 -12.82 51.97
C SER A 178 1.14 -13.62 52.90
N SER A 179 1.85 -12.87 53.76
CA SER A 179 2.15 -13.14 55.19
C SER A 179 2.73 -14.50 55.63
N GLY A 180 3.92 -14.44 56.24
CA GLY A 180 4.54 -15.48 57.06
C GLY A 180 5.96 -15.09 57.43
#